data_AF-A0A944A820-F1
#
_entry.id   AF-A0A944A820-F1
#
_cell.length_a   1.000
_cell.length_b   1.000
_cell.length_c   1.000
_cell.angle_alpha   90.00
_cell.angle_beta   90.00
_cell.angle_gamma   90.00
#
_symmetry.space_group_name_H-M   'P 1'
#
loop_
_entity.id
_entity.type
_entity.pdbx_description
1 polymer ?
#
loop_
_entity_poly.entity_id
_entity_poly.type
_entity_poly.pdbx_seq_one_letter_code
_entity_poly.pdbx_strand_id
1 'polypeptide(L)'
;DEDAPLVCFAALHLAVELTDAYRFEDARSLLQGWEKEPVSVPGLRYHAQVLSSLGQHAAFLGENEKALEYFDRAMGEFSCLSSDWQRDFDHTCAYAVIAAMDCTSPHFDRLMSMYLYGGEWSVATMVDMAQQFASVGEDEPDSKYAHAILLRYLVTLPDDNPIRSAYVAKAGEWKWSTDGHPWELIAFNRAMLLSVDAPERVEWLKKGYELSLQGGPTLQVIASVIGAALLASGGISADEYLDKVEAVATKLPSVGEDRLAVLRGQVNAPIPVLELAKKILPFNFR
;
A
#
# COMPACT_ATOMS: atom_id res chain seq x y z
N ASP A 1 -10.94 -37.08 -10.81
CA ASP A 1 -9.54 -36.65 -10.79
C ASP A 1 -9.44 -35.32 -10.08
N GLU A 2 -8.53 -35.22 -9.11
CA GLU A 2 -8.23 -33.97 -8.41
C GLU A 2 -7.08 -33.27 -9.13
N ASP A 3 -7.24 -31.99 -9.47
CA ASP A 3 -6.25 -31.16 -10.16
C ASP A 3 -5.61 -30.21 -9.13
N ALA A 4 -4.49 -30.63 -8.55
CA ALA A 4 -3.84 -29.89 -7.47
C ALA A 4 -3.47 -28.44 -7.84
N PRO A 5 -2.91 -28.13 -9.04
CA PRO A 5 -2.73 -26.76 -9.50
C PRO A 5 -4.02 -25.94 -9.51
N LEU A 6 -5.13 -26.50 -10.01
CA LEU A 6 -6.42 -25.80 -10.04
C LEU A 6 -6.96 -25.52 -8.63
N VAL A 7 -6.80 -26.46 -7.69
CA VAL A 7 -7.20 -26.25 -6.29
C VAL A 7 -6.33 -25.19 -5.62
N CYS A 8 -5.02 -25.18 -5.87
CA CYS A 8 -4.11 -24.13 -5.37
C CYS A 8 -4.50 -22.75 -5.92
N PHE A 9 -4.79 -22.67 -7.21
CA PHE A 9 -5.29 -21.46 -7.86
C PHE A 9 -6.60 -20.96 -7.22
N ALA A 10 -7.56 -21.86 -6.97
CA ALA A 10 -8.80 -21.49 -6.27
C ALA A 10 -8.54 -21.00 -4.83
N ALA A 11 -7.59 -21.62 -4.11
CA ALA A 11 -7.20 -21.19 -2.78
C ALA A 11 -6.55 -19.79 -2.78
N LEU A 12 -5.69 -19.50 -3.77
CA LEU A 12 -5.10 -18.16 -3.97
C LEU A 12 -6.19 -17.10 -4.19
N HIS A 13 -7.18 -17.38 -5.05
CA HIS A 13 -8.29 -16.46 -5.28
C HIS A 13 -9.13 -16.23 -4.01
N LEU A 14 -9.44 -17.28 -3.26
CA LEU A 14 -10.16 -17.13 -2.00
C LEU A 14 -9.33 -16.36 -0.96
N ALA A 15 -8.01 -16.52 -0.94
CA ALA A 15 -7.14 -15.75 -0.06
C ALA A 15 -7.16 -14.24 -0.38
N VAL A 16 -7.29 -13.86 -1.66
CA VAL A 16 -7.48 -12.46 -2.07
C VAL A 16 -8.81 -11.92 -1.54
N GLU A 17 -9.91 -12.64 -1.72
CA GLU A 17 -11.23 -12.23 -1.19
C GLU A 17 -11.23 -12.09 0.34
N LEU A 18 -10.55 -13.00 1.05
CA LEU A 18 -10.37 -12.91 2.50
C LEU A 18 -9.52 -11.70 2.89
N THR A 19 -8.49 -11.38 2.12
CA THR A 19 -7.64 -10.19 2.31
C THR A 19 -8.43 -8.90 2.13
N ASP A 20 -9.21 -8.79 1.05
CA ASP A 20 -10.10 -7.65 0.81
C ASP A 20 -11.16 -7.53 1.91
N ALA A 21 -11.54 -8.65 2.50
CA ALA A 21 -12.41 -8.69 3.66
C ALA A 21 -11.67 -8.46 5.01
N TYR A 22 -10.41 -8.03 5.06
CA TYR A 22 -9.63 -7.84 6.29
C TYR A 22 -9.43 -9.11 7.15
N ARG A 23 -9.64 -10.30 6.58
CA ARG A 23 -9.50 -11.60 7.24
C ARG A 23 -8.12 -12.20 6.99
N PHE A 24 -7.07 -11.46 7.32
CA PHE A 24 -5.68 -11.81 6.99
C PHE A 24 -5.23 -13.13 7.62
N GLU A 25 -5.68 -13.43 8.84
CA GLU A 25 -5.38 -14.69 9.51
C GLU A 25 -6.01 -15.90 8.82
N ASP A 26 -7.25 -15.75 8.33
CA ASP A 26 -7.95 -16.80 7.60
C ASP A 26 -7.30 -17.01 6.22
N ALA A 27 -6.95 -15.91 5.52
CA ALA A 27 -6.23 -15.95 4.25
C ALA A 27 -4.87 -16.64 4.38
N ARG A 28 -4.13 -16.32 5.46
CA ARG A 28 -2.87 -16.98 5.80
C ARG A 28 -3.06 -18.47 6.07
N SER A 29 -4.01 -18.82 6.94
CA SER A 29 -4.29 -20.21 7.32
C SER A 29 -4.67 -21.07 6.11
N LEU A 30 -5.42 -20.51 5.16
CA LEU A 30 -5.79 -21.17 3.91
C LEU A 30 -4.57 -21.55 3.05
N LEU A 31 -3.55 -20.70 2.99
CA LEU A 31 -2.38 -20.89 2.12
C LEU A 31 -1.21 -21.61 2.79
N GLN A 32 -1.13 -21.64 4.12
CA GLN A 32 -0.01 -22.24 4.86
C GLN A 32 0.20 -23.74 4.57
N GLY A 33 -0.85 -24.47 4.21
CA GLY A 33 -0.72 -25.87 3.77
C GLY A 33 0.08 -25.98 2.47
N TRP A 34 -0.22 -25.11 1.50
CA TRP A 34 0.42 -25.09 0.18
C TRP A 34 1.91 -24.74 0.22
N GLU A 35 2.35 -23.96 1.21
CA GLU A 35 3.78 -23.66 1.42
C GLU A 35 4.61 -24.93 1.70
N LYS A 36 4.00 -25.94 2.31
CA LYS A 36 4.67 -27.17 2.73
C LYS A 36 4.63 -28.26 1.67
N GLU A 37 3.76 -28.11 0.68
CA GLU A 37 3.65 -29.06 -0.42
C GLU A 37 4.89 -28.97 -1.33
N PRO A 38 5.37 -30.09 -1.90
CA PRO A 38 6.43 -30.03 -2.89
C PRO A 38 6.03 -29.13 -4.06
N VAL A 39 6.97 -28.31 -4.56
CA VAL A 39 6.73 -27.37 -5.69
C VAL A 39 6.11 -28.07 -6.90
N SER A 40 6.38 -29.36 -7.11
CA SER A 40 5.79 -30.17 -8.20
C SER A 40 4.28 -30.38 -8.08
N VAL A 41 3.68 -30.17 -6.91
CA VAL A 41 2.24 -30.36 -6.66
C VAL A 41 1.42 -29.19 -7.23
N PRO A 42 1.62 -27.92 -6.82
CA PRO A 42 0.94 -26.79 -7.45
C PRO A 42 1.67 -26.31 -8.73
N GLY A 43 2.95 -26.65 -8.90
CA GLY A 43 3.81 -26.06 -9.92
C GLY A 43 4.50 -24.78 -9.43
N LEU A 44 5.65 -24.47 -10.03
CA LEU A 44 6.53 -23.38 -9.59
C LEU A 44 5.84 -22.02 -9.54
N ARG A 45 5.00 -21.69 -10.53
CA ARG A 45 4.29 -20.40 -10.56
C ARG A 45 3.34 -20.25 -9.38
N TYR A 46 2.50 -21.25 -9.12
CA TYR A 46 1.50 -21.17 -8.04
C TYR A 46 2.16 -21.28 -6.67
N HIS A 47 3.26 -22.03 -6.54
CA HIS A 47 4.06 -22.02 -5.30
C HIS A 47 4.66 -20.64 -5.02
N ALA A 48 5.24 -19.97 -6.03
CA ALA A 48 5.74 -18.60 -5.90
C ALA A 48 4.62 -17.60 -5.53
N GLN A 49 3.44 -17.74 -6.11
CA GLN A 49 2.27 -16.91 -5.76
C GLN A 49 1.76 -17.17 -4.33
N VAL A 50 1.83 -18.41 -3.84
CA VAL A 50 1.54 -18.77 -2.45
C VAL A 50 2.53 -18.06 -1.51
N LEU A 51 3.83 -18.12 -1.81
CA LEU A 51 4.86 -17.43 -1.03
C LEU A 51 4.64 -15.91 -1.02
N SER A 52 4.37 -15.32 -2.19
CA SER A 52 4.08 -13.89 -2.31
C SER A 52 2.85 -13.49 -1.48
N SER A 53 1.78 -14.28 -1.52
CA SER A 53 0.55 -14.02 -0.75
C SER A 53 0.78 -14.19 0.75
N LEU A 54 1.54 -15.21 1.18
CA LEU A 54 1.93 -15.38 2.59
C LEU A 54 2.79 -14.22 3.09
N GLY A 55 3.67 -13.68 2.24
CA GLY A 55 4.43 -12.47 2.53
C GLY A 55 3.53 -11.26 2.75
N GLN A 56 2.53 -11.05 1.89
CA GLN A 56 1.52 -10.00 2.06
C GLN A 56 0.76 -10.16 3.38
N HIS A 57 0.25 -11.36 3.67
CA HIS A 57 -0.47 -11.62 4.92
C HIS A 57 0.40 -11.39 6.16
N ALA A 58 1.67 -11.82 6.13
CA ALA A 58 2.63 -11.55 7.20
C ALA A 58 2.81 -10.04 7.40
N ALA A 59 2.99 -9.26 6.33
CA ALA A 59 3.10 -7.80 6.41
C ALA A 59 1.83 -7.16 7.00
N PHE A 60 0.63 -7.61 6.58
CA PHE A 60 -0.64 -7.08 7.10
C PHE A 60 -0.83 -7.35 8.60
N LEU A 61 -0.26 -8.44 9.09
CA LEU A 61 -0.22 -8.81 10.51
C LEU A 61 0.91 -8.12 11.29
N GLY A 62 1.80 -7.39 10.61
CA GLY A 62 2.94 -6.69 11.22
C GLY A 62 4.20 -7.53 11.36
N GLU A 63 4.23 -8.72 10.75
CA GLU A 63 5.36 -9.63 10.75
C GLU A 63 6.33 -9.27 9.60
N ASN A 64 6.78 -8.02 9.53
CA ASN A 64 7.51 -7.48 8.36
C ASN A 64 8.79 -8.25 8.01
N GLU A 65 9.58 -8.68 9.00
CA GLU A 65 10.79 -9.47 8.75
C GLU A 65 10.44 -10.81 8.06
N LYS A 66 9.42 -11.50 8.55
CA LYS A 66 8.92 -12.74 7.96
C LYS A 66 8.31 -12.51 6.57
N ALA A 67 7.65 -11.36 6.38
CA ALA A 67 7.16 -10.96 5.06
C ALA A 67 8.30 -10.85 4.05
N LEU A 68 9.41 -10.21 4.43
CA LEU A 68 10.60 -10.10 3.58
C LEU A 68 11.21 -11.47 3.25
N GLU A 69 11.25 -12.42 4.18
CA GLU A 69 11.69 -13.79 3.92
C GLU A 69 10.81 -14.48 2.86
N TYR A 70 9.49 -14.33 2.96
CA TYR A 70 8.56 -14.86 1.97
C TYR A 70 8.72 -14.21 0.60
N PHE A 71 8.87 -12.88 0.55
CA PHE A 71 9.04 -12.16 -0.70
C PHE A 71 10.36 -12.52 -1.41
N ASP A 72 11.46 -12.66 -0.67
CA ASP A 72 12.75 -13.08 -1.24
C ASP A 72 12.65 -14.48 -1.88
N ARG A 73 12.04 -15.43 -1.18
CA ARG A 73 11.77 -16.78 -1.72
C ARG A 73 10.88 -16.73 -2.97
N ALA A 74 9.79 -15.97 -2.93
CA ALA A 74 8.87 -15.85 -4.06
C ALA A 74 9.54 -15.25 -5.30
N MET A 75 10.30 -14.17 -5.13
CA MET A 75 11.08 -13.54 -6.21
C MET A 75 12.13 -14.48 -6.79
N GLY A 76 12.79 -15.28 -5.95
CA GLY A 76 13.73 -16.32 -6.38
C GLY A 76 13.05 -17.38 -7.27
N GLU A 77 11.84 -17.80 -6.92
CA GLU A 77 11.07 -18.77 -7.73
C GLU A 77 10.53 -18.17 -9.02
N PHE A 78 10.01 -16.94 -9.00
CA PHE A 78 9.57 -16.25 -10.21
C PHE A 78 10.70 -16.08 -11.22
N SER A 79 11.92 -15.80 -10.74
CA SER A 79 13.11 -15.66 -11.58
C SER A 79 13.51 -16.95 -12.31
N CYS A 80 12.98 -18.10 -11.88
CA CYS A 80 13.21 -19.40 -12.52
C CYS A 80 12.17 -19.75 -13.60
N LEU A 81 11.11 -18.95 -13.77
CA LEU A 81 10.10 -19.15 -14.81
C LEU A 81 10.60 -18.66 -16.18
N SER A 82 10.17 -19.34 -17.24
CA SER A 82 10.59 -19.03 -18.61
C SER A 82 9.87 -17.81 -19.22
N SER A 83 8.64 -17.53 -18.80
CA SER A 83 7.80 -16.44 -19.33
C SER A 83 6.73 -16.02 -18.31
N ASP A 84 6.11 -14.85 -18.54
CA ASP A 84 4.92 -14.35 -17.83
C ASP A 84 5.05 -14.19 -16.31
N TRP A 85 6.28 -13.99 -15.82
CA TRP A 85 6.60 -13.83 -14.40
C TRP A 85 6.81 -12.38 -13.98
N GLN A 86 7.13 -11.48 -14.91
CA GLN A 86 7.53 -10.09 -14.60
C GLN A 86 6.48 -9.37 -13.77
N ARG A 87 5.20 -9.49 -14.12
CA ARG A 87 4.10 -8.86 -13.37
C ARG A 87 4.00 -9.37 -11.93
N ASP A 88 4.08 -10.70 -11.74
CA ASP A 88 3.99 -11.32 -10.41
C ASP A 88 5.22 -10.96 -9.57
N PHE A 89 6.39 -10.89 -10.19
CA PHE A 89 7.63 -10.42 -9.58
C PHE A 89 7.55 -8.95 -9.17
N ASP A 90 7.14 -8.05 -10.07
CA ASP A 90 7.05 -6.62 -9.81
C ASP A 90 6.05 -6.34 -8.68
N HIS A 91 4.90 -7.02 -8.68
CA HIS A 91 3.92 -6.93 -7.61
C HIS A 91 4.49 -7.41 -6.26
N THR A 92 5.23 -8.52 -6.26
CA THR A 92 5.90 -9.03 -5.06
C THR A 92 6.98 -8.06 -4.57
N CYS A 93 7.76 -7.48 -5.49
CA CYS A 93 8.80 -6.51 -5.19
C CYS A 93 8.21 -5.23 -4.61
N ALA A 94 7.09 -4.74 -5.12
CA ALA A 94 6.36 -3.60 -4.58
C ALA A 94 6.02 -3.79 -3.09
N TYR A 95 5.47 -4.95 -2.73
CA TYR A 95 5.18 -5.28 -1.33
C TYR A 95 6.44 -5.48 -0.48
N ALA A 96 7.51 -6.04 -1.05
CA ALA A 96 8.79 -6.16 -0.36
C ALA A 96 9.38 -4.79 -0.02
N VAL A 97 9.33 -3.83 -0.94
CA VAL A 97 9.75 -2.44 -0.70
C VAL A 97 8.94 -1.82 0.44
N ILE A 98 7.63 -2.04 0.44
CA ILE A 98 6.73 -1.58 1.50
C ILE A 98 7.12 -2.16 2.87
N ALA A 99 7.26 -3.49 2.96
CA ALA A 99 7.63 -4.13 4.22
C ALA A 99 9.03 -3.69 4.69
N ALA A 100 9.97 -3.49 3.76
CA ALA A 100 11.30 -2.99 4.07
C ALA A 100 11.30 -1.56 4.62
N MET A 101 10.43 -0.68 4.11
CA MET A 101 10.23 0.65 4.69
C MET A 101 9.73 0.55 6.13
N ASP A 102 8.73 -0.29 6.37
CA ASP A 102 8.01 -0.38 7.64
C ASP A 102 8.82 -1.02 8.78
N CYS A 103 9.84 -1.81 8.46
CA CYS A 103 10.78 -2.35 9.44
C CYS A 103 12.18 -1.72 9.38
N THR A 104 12.37 -0.66 8.60
CA THR A 104 13.70 -0.02 8.39
C THR A 104 14.77 -1.04 8.00
N SER A 105 14.45 -1.91 7.04
CA SER A 105 15.35 -2.99 6.61
C SER A 105 16.63 -2.44 5.96
N PRO A 106 17.81 -3.02 6.24
CA PRO A 106 19.05 -2.67 5.54
C PRO A 106 19.01 -3.04 4.04
N HIS A 107 18.02 -3.81 3.59
CA HIS A 107 17.83 -4.19 2.18
C HIS A 107 16.92 -3.23 1.41
N PHE A 108 16.39 -2.19 2.06
CA PHE A 108 15.46 -1.23 1.46
C PHE A 108 16.00 -0.63 0.16
N ASP A 109 17.21 -0.06 0.16
CA ASP A 109 17.80 0.59 -1.03
C ASP A 109 17.90 -0.38 -2.22
N ARG A 110 18.28 -1.64 -1.97
CA ARG A 110 18.36 -2.68 -3.01
C ARG A 110 16.98 -2.98 -3.59
N LEU A 111 15.97 -3.19 -2.74
CA LEU A 111 14.62 -3.53 -3.17
C LEU A 111 13.99 -2.36 -3.94
N MET A 112 14.16 -1.14 -3.44
CA MET A 112 13.63 0.06 -4.09
C MET A 112 14.29 0.27 -5.46
N SER A 113 15.61 0.09 -5.55
CA SER A 113 16.33 0.18 -6.82
C SER A 113 15.89 -0.89 -7.82
N MET A 114 15.68 -2.12 -7.35
CA MET A 114 15.18 -3.22 -8.16
C MET A 114 13.77 -2.95 -8.69
N TYR A 115 12.88 -2.40 -7.86
CA TYR A 115 11.51 -2.09 -8.23
C TYR A 115 11.39 -0.90 -9.18
N LEU A 116 12.11 0.20 -8.91
CA LEU A 116 11.92 1.46 -9.63
C LEU A 116 12.84 1.63 -10.84
N TYR A 117 14.01 1.01 -10.87
CA TYR A 117 15.05 1.33 -11.86
C TYR A 117 15.69 0.11 -12.54
N GLY A 118 15.59 -1.08 -11.93
CA GLY A 118 16.33 -2.26 -12.40
C GLY A 118 17.86 -2.05 -12.45
N GLY A 119 18.39 -1.06 -11.71
CA GLY A 119 19.80 -0.64 -11.76
C GLY A 119 20.35 -0.16 -10.42
N GLU A 120 21.39 0.67 -10.43
CA GLU A 120 22.09 1.13 -9.21
C GLU A 120 21.37 2.30 -8.51
N TRP A 121 21.31 2.21 -7.17
CA TRP A 121 20.73 3.24 -6.30
C TRP A 121 21.69 4.42 -6.12
N SER A 122 21.20 5.65 -6.34
CA SER A 122 21.90 6.88 -5.97
C SER A 122 20.94 8.00 -5.62
N VAL A 123 21.41 9.02 -4.89
CA VAL A 123 20.59 10.22 -4.61
C VAL A 123 20.20 10.94 -5.91
N ALA A 124 21.11 11.02 -6.89
CA ALA A 124 20.85 11.67 -8.16
C ALA A 124 19.73 10.99 -8.96
N THR A 125 19.80 9.66 -9.09
CA THR A 125 18.77 8.87 -9.78
C THR A 125 17.41 8.99 -9.09
N MET A 126 17.38 9.06 -7.76
CA MET A 126 16.14 9.27 -7.00
C MET A 126 15.57 10.67 -7.17
N VAL A 127 16.43 11.70 -7.27
CA VAL A 127 16.01 13.08 -7.56
C VAL A 127 15.37 13.18 -8.94
N ASP A 128 16.01 12.62 -9.98
CA ASP A 128 15.47 12.64 -11.35
C ASP A 128 14.11 11.96 -11.41
N MET A 129 13.98 10.83 -10.74
CA MET A 129 12.74 10.07 -10.66
C MET A 129 11.64 10.82 -9.89
N ALA A 130 11.97 11.46 -8.77
CA ALA A 130 11.04 12.31 -8.05
C ALA A 130 10.50 13.44 -8.94
N GLN A 131 11.35 14.06 -9.75
CA GLN A 131 10.92 15.07 -10.72
C GLN A 131 10.03 14.49 -11.81
N GLN A 132 10.36 13.30 -12.33
CA GLN A 132 9.55 12.62 -13.34
C GLN A 132 8.15 12.28 -12.82
N PHE A 133 8.06 11.62 -11.66
CA PHE A 133 6.78 11.25 -11.04
C PHE A 133 5.96 12.46 -10.58
N ALA A 134 6.56 13.63 -10.38
CA ALA A 134 5.79 14.83 -10.10
C ALA A 134 4.83 15.19 -11.24
N SER A 135 5.19 14.84 -12.48
CA SER A 135 4.46 15.17 -13.71
C SER A 135 3.60 14.02 -14.26
N VAL A 136 3.64 12.84 -13.62
CA VAL A 136 2.81 11.67 -13.98
C VAL A 136 1.34 11.96 -13.68
N GLY A 137 0.46 11.59 -14.61
CA GLY A 137 -0.99 11.78 -14.56
C GLY A 137 -1.75 10.68 -15.29
N GLU A 138 -2.93 10.99 -15.82
CA GLU A 138 -3.80 10.03 -16.54
C GLU A 138 -3.14 9.36 -17.76
N ASP A 139 -2.16 10.02 -18.37
CA ASP A 139 -1.48 9.54 -19.58
C ASP A 139 -0.52 8.36 -19.33
N GLU A 140 -0.19 8.05 -18.07
CA GLU A 140 0.78 7.02 -17.68
C GLU A 140 0.23 6.11 -16.56
N PRO A 141 -0.85 5.35 -16.81
CA PRO A 141 -1.55 4.59 -15.77
C PRO A 141 -0.71 3.46 -15.14
N ASP A 142 0.25 2.91 -15.87
CA ASP A 142 1.08 1.79 -15.40
C ASP A 142 2.07 2.20 -14.30
N SER A 143 2.39 3.50 -14.18
CA SER A 143 3.40 3.99 -13.24
C SER A 143 2.83 4.44 -11.88
N LYS A 144 1.49 4.44 -11.72
CA LYS A 144 0.81 4.96 -10.51
C LYS A 144 1.18 4.22 -9.22
N TYR A 145 1.44 2.92 -9.28
CA TYR A 145 1.84 2.15 -8.08
C TYR A 145 3.28 2.47 -7.65
N ALA A 146 4.19 2.58 -8.63
CA ALA A 146 5.56 3.04 -8.38
C ALA A 146 5.57 4.46 -7.80
N HIS A 147 4.71 5.35 -8.35
CA HIS A 147 4.53 6.70 -7.84
C HIS A 147 4.05 6.71 -6.38
N ALA A 148 3.00 5.94 -6.07
CA ALA A 148 2.46 5.86 -4.70
C ALA A 148 3.53 5.38 -3.69
N ILE A 149 4.33 4.38 -4.05
CA ILE A 149 5.43 3.86 -3.23
C ILE A 149 6.52 4.91 -3.04
N LEU A 150 6.92 5.62 -4.10
CA LEU A 150 7.87 6.72 -3.99
C LEU A 150 7.37 7.80 -3.03
N LEU A 151 6.12 8.26 -3.18
CA LEU A 151 5.59 9.31 -2.31
C LEU A 151 5.53 8.91 -0.84
N ARG A 152 5.15 7.67 -0.57
CA ARG A 152 5.19 7.13 0.79
C ARG A 152 6.60 7.22 1.36
N TYR A 153 7.62 6.83 0.59
CA TYR A 153 9.01 6.99 0.99
C TYR A 153 9.36 8.46 1.26
N LEU A 154 8.99 9.39 0.36
CA LEU A 154 9.29 10.82 0.54
C LEU A 154 8.68 11.41 1.82
N VAL A 155 7.49 10.95 2.22
CA VAL A 155 6.84 11.39 3.46
C VAL A 155 7.64 11.00 4.72
N THR A 156 8.49 9.97 4.64
CA THR A 156 9.37 9.58 5.75
C THR A 156 10.67 10.40 5.81
N LEU A 157 10.99 11.15 4.75
CA LEU A 157 12.23 11.91 4.66
C LEU A 157 12.08 13.30 5.31
N PRO A 158 13.16 13.84 5.91
CA PRO A 158 13.21 15.23 6.35
C PRO A 158 12.87 16.22 5.23
N ASP A 159 12.31 17.38 5.60
CA ASP A 159 11.90 18.43 4.66
C ASP A 159 13.05 18.92 3.76
N ASP A 160 14.28 18.96 4.30
CA ASP A 160 15.50 19.40 3.61
C ASP A 160 16.17 18.30 2.78
N ASN A 161 15.60 17.08 2.74
CA ASN A 161 16.14 16.00 1.93
C ASN A 161 16.04 16.36 0.42
N PRO A 162 17.11 16.18 -0.37
CA PRO A 162 17.14 16.60 -1.78
C PRO A 162 16.10 15.89 -2.64
N ILE A 163 15.79 14.61 -2.37
CA ILE A 163 14.82 13.84 -3.14
C ILE A 163 13.41 14.40 -2.90
N ARG A 164 13.07 14.62 -1.62
CA ARG A 164 11.78 15.22 -1.24
C ARG A 164 11.65 16.64 -1.78
N SER A 165 12.69 17.46 -1.62
CA SER A 165 12.73 18.84 -2.13
C SER A 165 12.51 18.90 -3.63
N ALA A 166 13.12 18.00 -4.41
CA ALA A 166 12.96 17.94 -5.85
C ALA A 166 11.51 17.62 -6.27
N TYR A 167 10.83 16.71 -5.55
CA TYR A 167 9.41 16.41 -5.78
C TYR A 167 8.50 17.61 -5.46
N VAL A 168 8.71 18.24 -4.30
CA VAL A 168 7.88 19.35 -3.79
C VAL A 168 8.10 20.63 -4.59
N ALA A 169 9.30 20.87 -5.11
CA ALA A 169 9.58 21.99 -6.02
C ALA A 169 8.69 21.99 -7.27
N LYS A 170 8.13 20.82 -7.62
CA LYS A 170 7.21 20.60 -8.73
C LYS A 170 5.72 20.61 -8.32
N ALA A 171 5.37 21.06 -7.11
CA ALA A 171 4.00 21.02 -6.61
C ALA A 171 2.96 21.69 -7.52
N GLY A 172 3.33 22.79 -8.19
CA GLY A 172 2.46 23.46 -9.16
C GLY A 172 2.23 22.69 -10.47
N GLU A 173 3.00 21.64 -10.74
CA GLU A 173 2.92 20.79 -11.94
C GLU A 173 2.26 19.43 -11.65
N TRP A 174 1.89 19.15 -10.40
CA TRP A 174 1.33 17.87 -9.99
C TRP A 174 0.02 17.54 -10.71
N LYS A 175 0.07 16.56 -11.62
CA LYS A 175 -1.14 16.04 -12.30
C LYS A 175 -1.96 15.14 -11.38
N TRP A 176 -3.24 15.00 -11.68
CA TRP A 176 -4.21 14.18 -10.95
C TRP A 176 -4.96 13.27 -11.91
N SER A 177 -5.51 12.16 -11.40
CA SER A 177 -6.34 11.22 -12.15
C SER A 177 -7.45 10.67 -11.25
N THR A 178 -8.55 10.27 -11.89
CA THR A 178 -9.65 9.53 -11.23
C THR A 178 -9.66 8.03 -11.57
N ASP A 179 -8.57 7.50 -12.12
CA ASP A 179 -8.39 6.08 -12.51
C ASP A 179 -8.20 5.13 -11.29
N GLY A 180 -9.02 5.33 -10.26
CA GLY A 180 -9.09 4.50 -9.06
C GLY A 180 -7.76 4.35 -8.29
N HIS A 181 -7.69 3.27 -7.52
CA HIS A 181 -6.53 2.94 -6.68
C HIS A 181 -5.22 2.87 -7.51
N PRO A 182 -4.08 3.43 -7.01
CA PRO A 182 -3.85 4.04 -5.70
C PRO A 182 -3.84 5.59 -5.73
N TRP A 183 -4.58 6.24 -6.65
CA TRP A 183 -4.53 7.70 -6.77
C TRP A 183 -4.93 8.42 -5.48
N GLU A 184 -5.87 7.89 -4.71
CA GLU A 184 -6.24 8.43 -3.41
C GLU A 184 -5.06 8.49 -2.42
N LEU A 185 -4.15 7.52 -2.49
CA LEU A 185 -2.94 7.49 -1.67
C LEU A 185 -1.87 8.44 -2.20
N ILE A 186 -1.79 8.62 -3.53
CA ILE A 186 -0.96 9.66 -4.14
C ILE A 186 -1.38 11.05 -3.64
N ALA A 187 -2.70 11.32 -3.65
CA ALA A 187 -3.24 12.57 -3.13
C ALA A 187 -2.99 12.74 -1.63
N PHE A 188 -3.23 11.69 -0.84
CA PHE A 188 -2.95 11.70 0.59
C PHE A 188 -1.48 12.01 0.87
N ASN A 189 -0.54 11.30 0.25
CA ASN A 189 0.89 11.52 0.49
C ASN A 189 1.35 12.89 0.00
N ARG A 190 0.83 13.41 -1.13
CA ARG A 190 1.08 14.79 -1.57
C ARG A 190 0.65 15.80 -0.52
N ALA A 191 -0.54 15.63 0.07
CA ALA A 191 -0.97 16.48 1.17
C ALA A 191 -0.03 16.41 2.38
N MET A 192 0.52 15.22 2.68
CA MET A 192 1.48 15.04 3.78
C MET A 192 2.85 15.67 3.52
N LEU A 193 3.24 15.83 2.26
CA LEU A 193 4.47 16.54 1.89
C LEU A 193 4.37 18.06 2.03
N LEU A 194 3.16 18.61 2.03
CA LEU A 194 2.88 20.03 2.15
C LEU A 194 2.79 20.47 3.63
N SER A 195 3.12 21.75 3.86
CA SER A 195 2.93 22.39 5.18
C SER A 195 1.48 22.25 5.66
N VAL A 196 1.30 22.11 6.97
CA VAL A 196 -0.02 21.97 7.60
C VAL A 196 -0.94 23.16 7.33
N ASP A 197 -0.36 24.35 7.13
CA ASP A 197 -1.09 25.60 6.87
C ASP A 197 -1.33 25.88 5.37
N ALA A 198 -0.81 25.03 4.47
CA ALA A 198 -0.96 25.22 3.04
C ALA A 198 -2.41 24.92 2.61
N PRO A 199 -3.15 25.85 1.97
CA PRO A 199 -4.51 25.60 1.50
C PRO A 199 -4.62 24.39 0.57
N GLU A 200 -3.60 24.18 -0.27
CA GLU A 200 -3.49 23.08 -1.23
C GLU A 200 -3.49 21.70 -0.54
N ARG A 201 -3.05 21.63 0.73
CA ARG A 201 -3.10 20.40 1.53
C ARG A 201 -4.53 19.88 1.64
N VAL A 202 -5.48 20.76 1.96
CA VAL A 202 -6.89 20.39 2.12
C VAL A 202 -7.47 19.96 0.77
N GLU A 203 -7.08 20.61 -0.33
CA GLU A 203 -7.54 20.23 -1.67
C GLU A 203 -7.09 18.82 -2.06
N TRP A 204 -5.82 18.48 -1.82
CA TRP A 204 -5.31 17.14 -2.07
C TRP A 204 -5.99 16.09 -1.17
N LEU A 205 -6.21 16.39 0.11
CA LEU A 205 -6.95 15.50 0.99
C LEU A 205 -8.39 15.26 0.50
N LYS A 206 -9.10 16.29 0.03
CA LYS A 206 -10.45 16.15 -0.53
C LYS A 206 -10.46 15.26 -1.77
N LYS A 207 -9.52 15.47 -2.71
CA LYS A 207 -9.38 14.61 -3.90
C LYS A 207 -9.24 13.13 -3.53
N GLY A 208 -8.33 12.82 -2.59
CA GLY A 208 -8.12 11.45 -2.15
C GLY A 208 -9.32 10.87 -1.41
N TYR A 209 -9.94 11.65 -0.53
CA TYR A 209 -11.12 11.25 0.22
C TYR A 209 -12.31 10.92 -0.69
N GLU A 210 -12.63 11.81 -1.63
CA GLU A 210 -13.74 11.64 -2.57
C GLU A 210 -13.54 10.41 -3.48
N LEU A 211 -12.32 10.21 -3.99
CA LEU A 211 -12.00 9.03 -4.79
C LEU A 211 -12.14 7.73 -3.98
N SER A 212 -11.66 7.74 -2.74
CA SER A 212 -11.75 6.58 -1.83
C SER A 212 -13.20 6.18 -1.52
N LEU A 213 -14.10 7.16 -1.38
CA LEU A 213 -15.52 6.92 -1.08
C LEU A 213 -16.27 6.22 -2.22
N GLN A 214 -15.81 6.36 -3.46
CA GLN A 214 -16.42 5.71 -4.64
C GLN A 214 -16.06 4.22 -4.73
N GLY A 215 -15.07 3.78 -3.97
CA GLY A 215 -14.56 2.43 -3.97
C GLY A 215 -15.32 1.43 -3.09
N GLY A 216 -14.83 0.20 -3.08
CA GLY A 216 -15.30 -0.86 -2.19
C GLY A 216 -14.98 -0.62 -0.71
N PRO A 217 -15.41 -1.51 0.19
CA PRO A 217 -15.26 -1.34 1.64
C PRO A 217 -13.83 -1.05 2.10
N THR A 218 -12.82 -1.71 1.52
CA THR A 218 -11.40 -1.46 1.81
C THR A 218 -10.97 -0.03 1.50
N LEU A 219 -11.41 0.53 0.36
CA LEU A 219 -11.14 1.93 0.01
C LEU A 219 -11.89 2.89 0.95
N GLN A 220 -13.07 2.51 1.47
CA GLN A 220 -13.77 3.30 2.49
C GLN A 220 -13.04 3.32 3.84
N VAL A 221 -12.22 2.30 4.16
CA VAL A 221 -11.28 2.36 5.29
C VAL A 221 -10.18 3.41 5.02
N ILE A 222 -9.63 3.44 3.81
CA ILE A 222 -8.68 4.50 3.39
C ILE A 222 -9.33 5.88 3.48
N ALA A 223 -10.59 6.02 3.04
CA ALA A 223 -11.36 7.25 3.19
C ALA A 223 -11.47 7.67 4.66
N SER A 224 -11.61 6.74 5.60
CA SER A 224 -11.68 7.04 7.03
C SER A 224 -10.34 7.56 7.59
N VAL A 225 -9.20 7.14 7.05
CA VAL A 225 -7.90 7.69 7.43
C VAL A 225 -7.68 9.09 6.84
N ILE A 226 -8.00 9.27 5.55
CA ILE A 226 -7.92 10.59 4.89
C ILE A 226 -8.92 11.57 5.52
N GLY A 227 -10.11 11.09 5.88
CA GLY A 227 -11.13 11.86 6.60
C GLY A 227 -10.66 12.38 7.95
N ALA A 228 -9.81 11.62 8.67
CA ALA A 228 -9.21 12.10 9.91
C ALA A 228 -8.20 13.24 9.66
N ALA A 229 -7.43 13.21 8.56
CA ALA A 229 -6.62 14.36 8.16
C ALA A 229 -7.49 15.58 7.83
N LEU A 230 -8.60 15.38 7.12
CA LEU A 230 -9.55 16.45 6.82
C LEU A 230 -10.15 17.02 8.10
N LEU A 231 -10.51 16.17 9.08
CA LEU A 231 -11.06 16.60 10.35
C LEU A 231 -10.06 17.49 11.10
N ALA A 232 -8.79 17.07 11.17
CA ALA A 232 -7.73 17.85 11.79
C ALA A 232 -7.47 19.19 11.07
N SER A 233 -7.72 19.26 9.76
CA SER A 233 -7.61 20.48 8.95
C SER A 233 -8.92 21.28 8.84
N GLY A 234 -9.98 20.90 9.55
CA GLY A 234 -11.30 21.57 9.49
C GLY A 234 -12.04 21.41 8.15
N GLY A 235 -11.64 20.44 7.32
CA GLY A 235 -12.22 20.17 6.01
C GLY A 235 -13.48 19.31 6.02
N ILE A 236 -13.82 18.70 7.17
CA ILE A 236 -15.02 17.89 7.41
C ILE A 236 -15.47 18.05 8.87
N SER A 237 -16.77 17.89 9.14
CA SER A 237 -17.30 17.91 10.51
C SER A 237 -17.06 16.59 11.26
N ALA A 238 -17.06 16.64 12.59
CA ALA A 238 -16.93 15.43 13.42
C ALA A 238 -18.07 14.42 13.18
N ASP A 239 -19.31 14.92 13.03
CA ASP A 239 -20.48 14.07 12.79
C ASP A 239 -20.37 13.37 11.42
N GLU A 240 -20.03 14.13 10.37
CA GLU A 240 -19.85 13.55 9.03
C GLU A 240 -18.71 12.53 8.99
N TYR A 241 -17.61 12.79 9.71
CA TYR A 241 -16.51 11.85 9.85
C TYR A 241 -16.96 10.54 10.53
N LEU A 242 -17.62 10.63 11.68
CA LEU A 242 -18.09 9.46 12.44
C LEU A 242 -19.11 8.65 11.63
N ASP A 243 -20.02 9.30 10.91
CA ASP A 243 -20.98 8.63 10.03
C ASP A 243 -20.27 7.71 9.00
N LYS A 244 -19.12 8.14 8.45
CA LYS A 244 -18.35 7.30 7.54
C LYS A 244 -17.66 6.14 8.25
N VAL A 245 -17.12 6.37 9.45
CA VAL A 245 -16.50 5.31 10.26
C VAL A 245 -17.53 4.23 10.61
N GLU A 246 -18.75 4.61 10.99
CA GLU A 246 -19.82 3.64 11.30
C GLU A 246 -20.34 2.90 10.05
N ALA A 247 -20.36 3.57 8.90
CA ALA A 247 -20.67 2.92 7.63
C ALA A 247 -19.64 1.82 7.29
N VAL A 248 -18.34 2.08 7.55
CA VAL A 248 -17.28 1.07 7.42
C VAL A 248 -17.47 -0.07 8.41
N ALA A 249 -17.73 0.23 9.69
CA ALA A 249 -17.96 -0.78 10.72
C ALA A 249 -19.11 -1.73 10.35
N THR A 250 -20.15 -1.21 9.71
CA THR A 250 -21.31 -1.99 9.25
C THR A 250 -20.98 -2.87 8.04
N LYS A 251 -20.28 -2.30 7.05
CA LYS A 251 -19.98 -3.01 5.77
C LYS A 251 -18.83 -3.99 5.89
N LEU A 252 -17.88 -3.74 6.77
CA LEU A 252 -16.64 -4.49 6.93
C LEU A 252 -16.30 -4.70 8.41
N PRO A 253 -17.11 -5.48 9.15
CA PRO A 253 -16.93 -5.68 10.59
C PRO A 253 -15.57 -6.33 10.95
N SER A 254 -14.96 -7.04 10.00
CA SER A 254 -13.64 -7.66 10.09
C SER A 254 -12.47 -6.68 10.18
N VAL A 255 -12.68 -5.37 9.95
CA VAL A 255 -11.69 -4.34 10.32
C VAL A 255 -11.27 -4.49 11.79
N GLY A 256 -12.21 -4.92 12.64
CA GLY A 256 -12.01 -5.21 14.05
C GLY A 256 -12.21 -3.98 14.93
N GLU A 257 -12.73 -4.20 16.14
CA GLU A 257 -13.07 -3.13 17.07
C GLU A 257 -11.83 -2.32 17.50
N ASP A 258 -10.65 -2.93 17.58
CA ASP A 258 -9.41 -2.23 17.93
C ASP A 258 -9.09 -1.08 16.94
N ARG A 259 -9.23 -1.34 15.63
CA ARG A 259 -9.01 -0.32 14.59
C ARG A 259 -10.14 0.70 14.56
N LEU A 260 -11.39 0.25 14.68
CA LEU A 260 -12.56 1.13 14.69
C LEU A 260 -12.55 2.08 15.90
N ALA A 261 -12.14 1.61 17.07
CA ALA A 261 -12.00 2.45 18.27
C ALA A 261 -10.96 3.56 18.06
N VAL A 262 -9.83 3.26 17.41
CA VAL A 262 -8.81 4.28 17.07
C VAL A 262 -9.35 5.31 16.08
N LEU A 263 -10.14 4.90 15.08
CA LEU A 263 -10.81 5.82 14.15
C LEU A 263 -11.82 6.72 14.87
N ARG A 264 -12.76 6.13 15.64
CA ARG A 264 -13.73 6.89 16.46
C ARG A 264 -13.05 7.87 17.41
N GLY A 265 -11.91 7.46 17.97
CA GLY A 265 -11.09 8.26 18.87
C GLY A 265 -10.55 9.55 18.26
N GLN A 266 -10.45 9.68 16.93
CA GLN A 266 -9.88 10.87 16.29
C GLN A 266 -10.63 12.18 16.59
N VAL A 267 -11.92 12.10 16.91
CA VAL A 267 -12.73 13.27 17.26
C VAL A 267 -12.33 13.88 18.62
N ASN A 268 -11.93 13.03 19.58
CA ASN A 268 -11.70 13.45 20.97
C ASN A 268 -10.22 13.41 21.37
N ALA A 269 -9.46 12.49 20.78
CA ALA A 269 -8.05 12.24 21.06
C ALA A 269 -7.31 11.95 19.75
N PRO A 270 -7.14 12.97 18.88
CA PRO A 270 -6.48 12.80 17.60
C PRO A 270 -5.02 12.38 17.79
N ILE A 271 -4.56 11.45 16.97
CA ILE A 271 -3.14 11.11 16.83
C ILE A 271 -2.63 11.63 15.47
N PRO A 272 -1.31 11.79 15.28
CA PRO A 272 -0.77 12.20 13.99
C PRO A 272 -1.27 11.29 12.87
N VAL A 273 -1.70 11.85 11.75
CA VAL A 273 -2.42 11.06 10.74
C VAL A 273 -1.56 9.97 10.08
N LEU A 274 -0.24 10.15 10.02
CA LEU A 274 0.66 9.08 9.58
C LEU A 274 0.65 7.92 10.58
N GLU A 275 0.71 8.19 11.89
CA GLU A 275 0.57 7.18 12.94
C GLU A 275 -0.82 6.50 12.93
N LEU A 276 -1.86 7.26 12.60
CA LEU A 276 -3.20 6.70 12.38
C LEU A 276 -3.19 5.73 11.20
N ALA A 277 -2.67 6.17 10.05
CA ALA A 277 -2.56 5.36 8.87
C ALA A 277 -1.80 4.06 9.17
N LYS A 278 -0.78 4.14 10.05
CA LYS A 278 -0.01 2.97 10.52
C LYS A 278 -0.80 1.92 11.28
N LYS A 279 -1.77 2.36 12.07
CA LYS A 279 -2.60 1.48 12.88
C LYS A 279 -3.77 0.89 12.09
N ILE A 280 -4.29 1.64 11.13
CA ILE A 280 -5.54 1.31 10.46
C ILE A 280 -5.33 0.57 9.14
N LEU A 281 -4.44 1.07 8.28
CA LEU A 281 -4.32 0.53 6.93
C LEU A 281 -3.49 -0.76 6.94
N PRO A 282 -3.98 -1.85 6.32
CA PRO A 282 -3.29 -3.15 6.33
C PRO A 282 -2.03 -3.11 5.49
N PHE A 283 -2.01 -2.27 4.46
CA PHE A 283 -0.84 -1.85 3.71
C PHE A 283 -0.90 -0.33 3.59
N ASN A 284 0.26 0.33 3.68
CA ASN A 284 0.58 1.68 3.23
C ASN A 284 1.27 2.59 4.23
N PHE A 285 1.32 2.22 5.52
CA PHE A 285 2.05 3.00 6.52
C PHE A 285 2.38 2.01 7.64
N ARG A 286 3.61 1.66 8.00
CA ARG A 286 3.95 1.14 9.36
C ARG A 286 5.31 1.70 9.77
#